data_AF-A0A1E7WGV4-F1
#
_entry.id   AF-A0A1E7WGV4-F1
#
_cell.length_a   1.000
_cell.length_b   1.000
_cell.length_c   1.000
_cell.angle_alpha   90.00
_cell.angle_beta   90.00
_cell.angle_gamma   90.00
#
_symmetry.space_group_name_H-M   'P 1'
#
loop_
_entity.id
_entity.type
_entity.pdbx_description
1 polymer ?
#
loop_
_entity_poly.entity_id
_entity_poly.type
_entity_poly.pdbx_seq_one_letter_code
_entity_poly.pdbx_strand_id
1 'polypeptide(L)'
;MIMEKFLRDLISACKRLWVALVLALLLPPLTAFAQPITFAGFAFAGDYATIGERFPNAAKIEQSLKTESDGMSLSRLVIDRAYAGPHSTLEYALRDVLTNLKAADQALMAVLLLNGETVSTEHIGNYYKTFVSLRADVLIFDYKSKSVVRSYPISVVMFDATKQPPAPATIEGYVRELMLREDGGGLLTQFTRRLSTATLPKPGTRTIQVKRAELTAEALQVMPAAIRDKPALAGQMISDAFGSILAAKLGVSLLPTALGHALGTMSFRLDNGDALDLKIGEGDYLFEVKLNKFARIKSGENNVGASYVYGVYSHIRFFEPALNTEFLNTDLKNGEVKIVPANQVDLDDFPAYEAAIRGLFLKLADALVQPESKWIVTAAGSKDITRQIDASRVILKASK
;
A
#
# COMPACT_ATOMS: atom_id res chain seq x y z
N MET A 1 52.87 23.30 52.90
CA MET A 1 51.96 24.20 52.14
C MET A 1 51.49 23.59 50.80
N ILE A 2 52.35 22.97 49.98
CA ILE A 2 51.93 22.37 48.69
C ILE A 2 51.03 21.14 48.86
N MET A 3 51.34 20.27 49.83
CA MET A 3 50.60 19.02 50.08
C MET A 3 49.17 19.23 50.59
N GLU A 4 48.92 20.28 51.38
CA GLU A 4 47.58 20.66 51.87
C GLU A 4 46.66 21.22 50.78
N LYS A 5 47.25 21.88 49.77
CA LYS A 5 46.50 22.41 48.63
C LYS A 5 46.05 21.27 47.71
N PHE A 6 46.96 20.32 47.44
CA PHE A 6 46.66 19.12 46.65
C PHE A 6 45.55 18.25 47.27
N LEU A 7 45.58 18.06 48.59
CA LEU A 7 44.56 17.27 49.29
C LEU A 7 43.18 17.94 49.25
N ARG A 8 43.12 19.28 49.36
CA ARG A 8 41.87 20.05 49.26
C ARG A 8 41.27 19.99 47.85
N ASP A 9 42.11 20.09 46.82
CA ASP A 9 41.66 20.02 45.43
C ASP A 9 41.14 18.62 45.07
N LEU A 10 41.77 17.55 45.59
CA LEU A 10 41.32 16.17 45.41
C LEU A 10 39.96 15.90 46.08
N ILE A 11 39.75 16.41 47.31
CA ILE A 11 38.47 16.27 48.03
C ILE A 11 37.36 17.05 47.33
N SER A 12 37.66 18.24 46.81
CA SER A 12 36.72 19.05 46.01
C SER A 12 36.35 18.34 44.70
N ALA A 13 37.32 17.74 44.01
CA ALA A 13 37.08 16.96 42.79
C ALA A 13 36.21 15.73 43.06
N CYS A 14 36.49 14.97 44.14
CA CYS A 14 35.65 13.84 44.54
C CYS A 14 34.23 14.27 44.91
N LYS A 15 34.04 15.39 45.63
CA LYS A 15 32.70 15.92 45.94
C LYS A 15 31.94 16.33 44.68
N ARG A 16 32.59 16.99 43.72
CA ARG A 16 31.96 17.35 42.44
C ARG A 16 31.58 16.12 41.62
N LEU A 17 32.43 15.09 41.62
CA LEU A 17 32.15 13.82 40.95
C LEU A 17 30.97 13.09 41.62
N TRP A 18 30.90 13.08 42.96
CA TRP A 18 29.81 12.48 43.71
C TRP A 18 28.49 13.22 43.50
N VAL A 19 28.51 14.55 43.50
CA VAL A 19 27.31 15.36 43.21
C VAL A 19 26.82 15.12 41.78
N ALA A 20 27.71 15.04 40.80
CA ALA A 20 27.34 14.74 39.42
C ALA A 20 26.75 13.32 39.27
N LEU A 21 27.31 12.32 39.98
CA LEU A 21 26.81 10.95 39.97
C LEU A 21 25.43 10.83 40.62
N VAL A 22 25.20 11.53 41.74
CA VAL A 22 23.90 11.57 42.41
C VAL A 22 22.87 12.33 41.57
N LEU A 23 23.26 13.41 40.88
CA LEU A 23 22.37 14.11 39.94
C LEU A 23 21.98 13.23 38.74
N ALA A 24 22.91 12.39 38.24
CA ALA A 24 22.64 11.45 37.16
C ALA A 24 21.73 10.29 37.59
N LEU A 25 21.78 9.87 38.86
CA LEU A 25 20.90 8.86 39.46
C LEU A 25 19.50 9.40 39.83
N LEU A 26 19.37 10.72 40.02
CA LEU A 26 18.09 11.40 40.31
C LEU A 26 17.33 11.83 39.07
N LEU A 27 17.91 11.72 37.87
CA LEU A 27 17.17 11.83 36.63
C LEU A 27 16.33 10.56 36.46
N PRO A 28 14.99 10.61 36.57
CA PRO A 28 14.18 9.45 36.27
C PRO A 28 14.51 9.02 34.84
N PRO A 29 14.65 7.70 34.57
CA PRO A 29 14.74 7.24 33.20
C PRO A 29 13.50 7.78 32.49
N LEU A 30 13.69 8.62 31.47
CA LEU A 30 12.65 8.95 30.52
C LEU A 30 12.34 7.66 29.77
N THR A 31 11.51 6.80 30.37
CA THR A 31 10.86 5.71 29.68
C THR A 31 9.88 6.37 28.73
N ALA A 32 10.31 6.59 27.49
CA ALA A 32 9.40 6.80 26.40
C ALA A 32 8.60 5.51 26.28
N PHE A 33 7.42 5.46 26.90
CA PHE A 33 6.48 4.37 26.70
C PHE A 33 6.11 4.39 25.22
N ALA A 34 6.61 3.40 24.48
CA ALA A 34 6.10 3.16 23.14
C ALA A 34 4.62 2.80 23.28
N GLN A 35 3.79 3.46 22.49
CA GLN A 35 2.35 3.33 22.66
C GLN A 35 1.90 2.03 21.99
N PRO A 36 1.26 1.10 22.73
CA PRO A 36 0.89 -0.18 22.18
C PRO A 36 -0.25 -0.03 21.16
N ILE A 37 -0.18 -0.82 20.09
CA ILE A 37 -1.22 -0.91 19.07
C ILE A 37 -2.15 -2.09 19.38
N THR A 38 -3.45 -1.89 19.23
CA THR A 38 -4.44 -2.97 19.21
C THR A 38 -4.92 -3.27 17.80
N PHE A 39 -5.54 -4.44 17.59
CA PHE A 39 -6.05 -4.85 16.28
C PHE A 39 -7.57 -4.79 16.27
N ALA A 40 -8.12 -4.02 15.33
CA ALA A 40 -9.55 -3.91 15.10
C ALA A 40 -10.09 -5.02 14.18
N GLY A 41 -9.20 -5.81 13.56
CA GLY A 41 -9.55 -6.90 12.66
C GLY A 41 -9.74 -6.45 11.22
N PHE A 42 -10.86 -6.82 10.61
CA PHE A 42 -11.19 -6.61 9.21
C PHE A 42 -12.38 -5.65 9.09
N ALA A 43 -12.38 -4.82 8.06
CA ALA A 43 -13.50 -3.94 7.74
C ALA A 43 -13.65 -3.74 6.23
N PHE A 44 -14.88 -3.42 5.81
CA PHE A 44 -15.17 -2.92 4.47
C PHE A 44 -15.23 -1.40 4.49
N ALA A 45 -14.60 -0.75 3.52
CA ALA A 45 -14.70 0.70 3.35
C ALA A 45 -16.08 1.11 2.84
N GLY A 46 -16.61 2.22 3.36
CA GLY A 46 -17.85 2.88 2.99
C GLY A 46 -19.10 2.35 3.71
N ASP A 47 -20.27 2.72 3.16
CA ASP A 47 -21.55 2.49 3.80
C ASP A 47 -21.93 1.01 3.84
N TYR A 48 -22.37 0.56 5.02
CA TYR A 48 -22.79 -0.83 5.25
C TYR A 48 -23.86 -1.31 4.26
N ALA A 49 -24.80 -0.43 3.88
CA ALA A 49 -25.87 -0.75 2.93
C ALA A 49 -25.34 -1.08 1.52
N THR A 50 -24.15 -0.60 1.16
CA THR A 50 -23.55 -0.77 -0.17
C THR A 50 -22.50 -1.88 -0.22
N ILE A 51 -22.19 -2.52 0.91
CA ILE A 51 -21.13 -3.55 0.98
C ILE A 51 -21.42 -4.70 0.02
N GLY A 52 -22.66 -5.21 -0.02
CA GLY A 52 -23.01 -6.33 -0.90
C GLY A 52 -22.92 -6.01 -2.40
N GLU A 53 -23.05 -4.73 -2.77
CA GLU A 53 -22.89 -4.27 -4.15
C GLU A 53 -21.41 -4.06 -4.50
N ARG A 54 -20.66 -3.46 -3.57
CA ARG A 54 -19.25 -3.09 -3.79
C ARG A 54 -18.27 -4.25 -3.62
N PHE A 55 -18.62 -5.22 -2.77
CA PHE A 55 -17.80 -6.36 -2.39
C PHE A 55 -18.61 -7.67 -2.47
N PRO A 56 -19.20 -7.99 -3.63
CA PRO A 56 -20.23 -9.03 -3.74
C PRO A 56 -19.73 -10.43 -3.36
N ASN A 57 -18.45 -10.75 -3.56
CA ASN A 57 -17.88 -12.04 -3.19
C ASN A 57 -17.25 -12.00 -1.80
N ALA A 58 -16.47 -10.97 -1.47
CA ALA A 58 -15.84 -10.88 -0.15
C ALA A 58 -16.88 -10.78 0.99
N ALA A 59 -18.01 -10.10 0.76
CA ALA A 59 -19.11 -10.04 1.74
C ALA A 59 -19.74 -11.42 1.99
N LYS A 60 -19.92 -12.23 0.93
CA LYS A 60 -20.42 -13.61 1.06
C LYS A 60 -19.44 -14.50 1.79
N ILE A 61 -18.15 -14.37 1.49
CA ILE A 61 -17.09 -15.12 2.16
C ILE A 61 -17.09 -14.81 3.65
N GLU A 62 -17.17 -13.53 4.02
CA GLU A 62 -17.25 -13.12 5.43
C GLU A 62 -18.48 -13.70 6.13
N GLN A 63 -19.64 -13.67 5.47
CA GLN A 63 -20.86 -14.27 6.00
C GLN A 63 -20.72 -15.79 6.15
N SER A 64 -20.12 -16.47 5.16
CA SER A 64 -19.93 -17.92 5.18
C SER A 64 -19.04 -18.34 6.34
N LEU A 65 -17.91 -17.65 6.55
CA LEU A 65 -16.98 -17.89 7.65
C LEU A 65 -17.69 -17.77 9.00
N LYS A 66 -18.52 -16.74 9.19
CA LYS A 66 -19.30 -16.53 10.42
C LYS A 66 -20.32 -17.65 10.69
N THR A 67 -20.79 -18.34 9.65
CA THR A 67 -21.78 -19.42 9.75
C THR A 67 -21.18 -20.83 9.80
N GLU A 68 -19.91 -20.99 9.44
CA GLU A 68 -19.19 -22.27 9.56
C GLU A 68 -19.07 -22.70 11.04
N SER A 69 -18.93 -24.00 11.30
CA SER A 69 -19.04 -24.61 12.66
C SER A 69 -18.06 -24.05 13.70
N ASP A 70 -16.96 -23.43 13.26
CA ASP A 70 -15.95 -22.81 14.12
C ASP A 70 -16.24 -21.33 14.42
N GLY A 71 -17.29 -20.76 13.82
CA GLY A 71 -17.75 -19.39 14.04
C GLY A 71 -16.67 -18.33 13.78
N MET A 72 -15.79 -18.59 12.82
CA MET A 72 -14.62 -17.74 12.58
C MET A 72 -15.02 -16.53 11.72
N SER A 73 -14.53 -15.32 12.03
CA SER A 73 -14.70 -14.16 11.15
C SER A 73 -13.38 -13.77 10.49
N LEU A 74 -13.43 -13.00 9.40
CA LEU A 74 -12.22 -12.39 8.83
C LEU A 74 -11.49 -11.53 9.86
N SER A 75 -12.19 -10.82 10.74
CA SER A 75 -11.53 -10.07 11.82
C SER A 75 -10.76 -10.98 12.76
N ARG A 76 -11.35 -12.12 13.15
CA ARG A 76 -10.65 -13.10 13.99
C ARG A 76 -9.40 -13.62 13.28
N LEU A 77 -9.51 -13.98 12.01
CA LEU A 77 -8.35 -14.42 11.20
C LEU A 77 -7.26 -13.35 11.09
N VAL A 78 -7.64 -12.10 10.86
CA VAL A 78 -6.70 -10.96 10.78
C VAL A 78 -5.99 -10.75 12.11
N ILE A 79 -6.74 -10.75 13.23
CA ILE A 79 -6.19 -10.59 14.58
C ILE A 79 -5.26 -11.76 14.92
N ASP A 80 -5.66 -13.00 14.64
CA ASP A 80 -4.87 -14.20 14.88
C ASP A 80 -3.54 -14.16 14.13
N ARG A 81 -3.58 -13.80 12.83
CA ARG A 81 -2.37 -13.66 12.03
C ARG A 81 -1.50 -12.46 12.45
N ALA A 82 -2.10 -11.36 12.90
CA ALA A 82 -1.35 -10.21 13.40
C ALA A 82 -0.51 -10.57 14.63
N TYR A 83 -1.11 -11.26 15.61
CA TYR A 83 -0.44 -11.66 16.85
C TYR A 83 0.58 -12.80 16.66
N ALA A 84 0.37 -13.68 15.67
CA ALA A 84 1.29 -14.78 15.37
C ALA A 84 2.54 -14.36 14.57
N GLY A 85 2.51 -13.20 13.90
CA GLY A 85 3.60 -12.71 13.07
C GLY A 85 4.82 -12.19 13.86
N PRO A 86 5.96 -11.91 13.20
CA PRO A 86 7.13 -11.32 13.84
C PRO A 86 6.92 -9.83 14.20
N HIS A 87 7.43 -9.43 15.38
CA HIS A 87 7.12 -8.15 16.05
C HIS A 87 8.32 -7.20 16.17
N SER A 88 8.91 -6.76 15.04
CA SER A 88 10.23 -6.09 15.13
C SER A 88 10.22 -4.59 15.41
N THR A 89 9.13 -3.87 15.09
CA THR A 89 9.13 -2.38 15.10
C THR A 89 8.00 -1.73 15.89
N LEU A 90 6.93 -2.46 16.21
CA LEU A 90 5.75 -1.92 16.89
C LEU A 90 5.48 -2.74 18.15
N GLU A 91 5.11 -2.07 19.24
CA GLU A 91 4.63 -2.74 20.46
C GLU A 91 3.14 -3.02 20.33
N TYR A 92 2.73 -4.25 20.60
CA TYR A 92 1.31 -4.64 20.57
C TYR A 92 0.77 -4.74 22.00
N ALA A 93 -0.47 -4.32 22.18
CA ALA A 93 -1.14 -4.58 23.45
C ALA A 93 -1.37 -6.09 23.61
N LEU A 94 -1.51 -6.56 24.85
CA LEU A 94 -1.93 -7.93 25.09
C LEU A 94 -3.37 -8.12 24.58
N ARG A 95 -3.65 -9.28 23.99
CA ARG A 95 -4.93 -9.62 23.33
C ARG A 95 -6.17 -9.36 24.18
N ASP A 96 -6.06 -9.55 25.50
CA ASP A 96 -7.17 -9.44 26.45
C ASP A 96 -7.17 -8.13 27.24
N VAL A 97 -6.21 -7.25 26.99
CA VAL A 97 -6.20 -5.91 27.60
C VAL A 97 -7.05 -5.01 26.72
N LEU A 98 -8.26 -4.73 27.19
CA LEU A 98 -9.08 -3.65 26.65
C LEU A 98 -8.21 -2.38 26.63
N THR A 99 -7.99 -1.82 25.44
CA THR A 99 -7.31 -0.53 25.29
C THR A 99 -7.94 0.43 26.30
N ASN A 100 -7.17 0.96 27.25
CA ASN A 100 -7.74 1.87 28.24
C ASN A 100 -8.06 3.20 27.53
N LEU A 101 -9.26 3.28 26.97
CA LEU A 101 -9.78 4.43 26.25
C LEU A 101 -9.95 5.66 27.16
N LYS A 102 -9.81 5.53 28.49
CA LYS A 102 -9.99 6.63 29.43
C LYS A 102 -8.67 7.25 29.92
N ALA A 103 -7.61 6.45 30.08
CA ALA A 103 -6.35 6.92 30.70
C ALA A 103 -5.24 7.34 29.73
N ALA A 104 -5.25 6.85 28.48
CA ALA A 104 -4.22 7.18 27.48
C ALA A 104 -4.63 8.36 26.60
N ASP A 105 -3.72 9.26 26.22
CA ASP A 105 -4.03 10.41 25.36
C ASP A 105 -4.43 10.02 23.92
N GLN A 106 -4.02 8.83 23.47
CA GLN A 106 -4.32 8.27 22.16
C GLN A 106 -4.73 6.79 22.29
N ALA A 107 -5.47 6.26 21.32
CA ALA A 107 -5.80 4.83 21.26
C ALA A 107 -5.52 4.29 19.85
N LEU A 108 -4.31 3.78 19.64
CA LEU A 108 -3.85 3.32 18.33
C LEU A 108 -4.42 1.95 17.99
N MET A 109 -5.05 1.85 16.84
CA MET A 109 -5.63 0.61 16.32
C MET A 109 -5.14 0.35 14.89
N ALA A 110 -4.89 -0.91 14.58
CA ALA A 110 -4.60 -1.40 13.24
C ALA A 110 -5.79 -2.20 12.68
N VAL A 111 -6.15 -1.95 11.42
CA VAL A 111 -7.24 -2.64 10.71
C VAL A 111 -6.82 -3.01 9.29
N LEU A 112 -7.27 -4.17 8.82
CA LEU A 112 -7.26 -4.50 7.39
C LEU A 112 -8.56 -4.00 6.77
N LEU A 113 -8.47 -2.92 5.98
CA LEU A 113 -9.64 -2.29 5.37
C LEU A 113 -9.73 -2.63 3.88
N LEU A 114 -10.69 -3.48 3.49
CA LEU A 114 -10.96 -3.76 2.08
C LEU A 114 -11.67 -2.57 1.42
N ASN A 115 -11.05 -1.99 0.40
CA ASN A 115 -11.52 -0.76 -0.25
C ASN A 115 -11.92 -0.97 -1.73
N GLY A 116 -11.52 -2.09 -2.35
CA GLY A 116 -12.01 -2.48 -3.67
C GLY A 116 -12.01 -3.99 -3.91
N GLU A 117 -13.05 -4.46 -4.59
CA GLU A 117 -13.13 -5.78 -5.21
C GLU A 117 -13.41 -5.59 -6.71
N THR A 118 -12.73 -6.35 -7.55
CA THR A 118 -12.96 -6.34 -8.99
C THR A 118 -12.86 -7.74 -9.52
N VAL A 119 -13.94 -8.22 -10.13
CA VAL A 119 -13.97 -9.48 -10.87
C VAL A 119 -14.34 -9.14 -12.30
N SER A 120 -13.56 -9.65 -13.25
CA SER A 120 -13.84 -9.54 -14.67
C SER A 120 -13.63 -10.90 -15.32
N THR A 121 -14.64 -11.39 -16.03
CA THR A 121 -14.50 -12.58 -16.87
C THR A 121 -14.70 -12.18 -18.32
N GLU A 122 -13.73 -12.52 -19.15
CA GLU A 122 -13.74 -12.22 -20.58
C GLU A 122 -13.66 -13.51 -21.39
N HIS A 123 -14.42 -13.59 -22.48
CA HIS A 123 -14.35 -14.69 -23.43
C HIS A 123 -13.29 -14.38 -24.49
N ILE A 124 -12.26 -15.22 -24.58
CA ILE A 124 -11.09 -15.02 -25.43
C ILE A 124 -10.86 -16.32 -26.19
N GLY A 125 -11.28 -16.35 -27.46
CA GLY A 125 -11.20 -17.54 -28.29
C GLY A 125 -12.03 -18.71 -27.77
N ASN A 126 -11.33 -19.74 -27.29
CA ASN A 126 -11.92 -20.97 -26.77
C ASN A 126 -11.84 -21.08 -25.24
N TYR A 127 -11.49 -19.98 -24.55
CA TYR A 127 -11.40 -19.95 -23.09
C TYR A 127 -12.00 -18.68 -22.51
N TYR A 128 -12.38 -18.75 -21.25
CA TYR A 128 -12.84 -17.66 -20.42
C TYR A 128 -11.73 -17.31 -19.45
N LYS A 129 -11.28 -16.07 -19.53
CA LYS A 129 -10.26 -15.56 -18.65
C LYS A 129 -10.89 -14.78 -17.52
N THR A 130 -10.55 -15.14 -16.30
CA THR A 130 -11.04 -14.45 -15.10
C THR A 130 -9.91 -13.69 -14.45
N PHE A 131 -10.12 -12.40 -14.23
CA PHE A 131 -9.29 -11.53 -13.44
C PHE A 131 -10.00 -11.24 -12.14
N VAL A 132 -9.29 -11.43 -11.02
CA VAL A 132 -9.76 -11.04 -9.69
C VAL A 132 -8.71 -10.12 -9.07
N SER A 133 -9.15 -8.97 -8.57
CA SER A 133 -8.34 -8.01 -7.84
C SER A 133 -9.01 -7.61 -6.54
N LEU A 134 -8.26 -7.68 -5.45
CA LEU A 134 -8.64 -7.16 -4.14
C LEU A 134 -7.67 -6.08 -3.74
N ARG A 135 -8.23 -4.97 -3.27
CA ARG A 135 -7.52 -3.77 -2.86
C ARG A 135 -7.90 -3.44 -1.42
N ALA A 136 -6.91 -3.18 -0.60
CA ALA A 136 -7.10 -2.89 0.82
C ALA A 136 -6.02 -1.94 1.34
N ASP A 137 -6.25 -1.41 2.54
CA ASP A 137 -5.27 -0.66 3.31
C ASP A 137 -4.93 -1.40 4.61
N VAL A 138 -3.64 -1.47 4.93
CA VAL A 138 -3.19 -1.72 6.30
C VAL A 138 -3.16 -0.37 7.00
N LEU A 139 -4.19 -0.10 7.80
CA LEU A 139 -4.44 1.21 8.36
C LEU A 139 -4.13 1.20 9.85
N ILE A 140 -3.26 2.10 10.30
CA ILE A 140 -3.08 2.44 11.71
C ILE A 140 -3.73 3.80 11.93
N PHE A 141 -4.65 3.88 12.87
CA PHE A 141 -5.40 5.10 13.18
C PHE A 141 -5.50 5.30 14.68
N ASP A 142 -5.72 6.54 15.08
CA ASP A 142 -6.06 6.86 16.46
C ASP A 142 -7.58 6.91 16.61
N TYR A 143 -8.11 5.96 17.38
CA TYR A 143 -9.55 5.79 17.61
C TYR A 143 -10.15 7.01 18.32
N LYS A 144 -9.38 7.71 19.17
CA LYS A 144 -9.89 8.89 19.91
C LYS A 144 -10.04 10.11 19.02
N SER A 145 -8.98 10.43 18.27
CA SER A 145 -8.96 11.61 17.39
C SER A 145 -9.65 11.37 16.04
N LYS A 146 -9.91 10.10 15.70
CA LYS A 146 -10.44 9.64 14.41
C LYS A 146 -9.54 10.07 13.24
N SER A 147 -8.22 10.00 13.43
CA SER A 147 -7.24 10.36 12.40
C SER A 147 -6.44 9.15 11.92
N VAL A 148 -6.17 9.10 10.62
CA VAL A 148 -5.21 8.14 10.05
C VAL A 148 -3.80 8.51 10.49
N VAL A 149 -3.08 7.57 11.07
CA VAL A 149 -1.68 7.72 11.52
C VAL A 149 -0.72 7.16 10.48
N ARG A 150 -1.04 5.97 9.95
CA ARG A 150 -0.34 5.31 8.86
C ARG A 150 -1.32 4.58 7.98
N SER A 151 -1.06 4.56 6.69
CA SER A 151 -1.74 3.68 5.76
C SER A 151 -0.74 3.09 4.78
N TYR A 152 -0.87 1.79 4.56
CA TYR A 152 -0.07 1.05 3.59
C TYR A 152 -1.02 0.34 2.64
N PRO A 153 -1.22 0.90 1.43
CA PRO A 153 -2.03 0.26 0.41
C PRO A 153 -1.44 -1.12 0.08
N ILE A 154 -2.32 -2.12 -0.02
CA ILE A 154 -2.02 -3.46 -0.48
C ILE A 154 -3.00 -3.84 -1.59
N SER A 155 -2.48 -4.56 -2.57
CA SER A 155 -3.29 -5.07 -3.68
C SER A 155 -2.81 -6.47 -4.00
N VAL A 156 -3.77 -7.36 -4.20
CA VAL A 156 -3.54 -8.73 -4.63
C VAL A 156 -4.38 -9.00 -5.87
N VAL A 157 -3.82 -9.74 -6.80
CA VAL A 157 -4.47 -10.08 -8.06
C VAL A 157 -4.25 -11.55 -8.37
N MET A 158 -5.18 -12.13 -9.11
CA MET A 158 -5.00 -13.43 -9.75
C MET A 158 -5.66 -13.45 -11.12
N PHE A 159 -5.16 -14.37 -11.95
CA PHE A 159 -5.72 -14.70 -13.25
C PHE A 159 -5.97 -16.18 -13.30
N ASP A 160 -7.10 -16.56 -13.89
CA ASP A 160 -7.39 -17.94 -14.24
C ASP A 160 -7.96 -18.02 -15.66
N ALA A 161 -7.83 -19.18 -16.31
CA ALA A 161 -8.32 -19.42 -17.65
C ALA A 161 -9.02 -20.78 -17.74
N THR A 162 -10.34 -20.76 -17.97
CA THR A 162 -11.19 -21.96 -18.02
C THR A 162 -11.77 -22.16 -19.42
N LYS A 163 -12.06 -23.40 -19.82
CA LYS A 163 -12.71 -23.66 -21.14
C LYS A 163 -14.18 -23.27 -21.19
N GLN A 164 -14.83 -23.17 -20.03
CA GLN A 164 -16.23 -22.78 -19.88
C GLN A 164 -16.33 -21.53 -19.01
N PRO A 165 -17.42 -20.75 -19.11
CA PRO A 165 -17.64 -19.64 -18.21
C PRO A 165 -17.57 -20.12 -16.75
N PRO A 166 -16.79 -19.47 -15.88
CA PRO A 166 -16.72 -19.84 -14.48
C PRO A 166 -18.09 -19.67 -13.82
N ALA A 167 -18.50 -20.66 -13.03
CA ALA A 167 -19.70 -20.54 -12.22
C ALA A 167 -19.48 -19.50 -11.11
N PRO A 168 -20.54 -18.87 -10.57
CA PRO A 168 -20.42 -17.93 -9.46
C PRO A 168 -19.67 -18.49 -8.25
N ALA A 169 -19.87 -19.77 -7.91
CA ALA A 169 -19.17 -20.43 -6.82
C ALA A 169 -17.65 -20.57 -7.08
N THR A 170 -17.26 -20.73 -8.35
CA THR A 170 -15.84 -20.77 -8.75
C THR A 170 -15.18 -19.41 -8.55
N ILE A 171 -15.88 -18.32 -8.94
CA ILE A 171 -15.43 -16.94 -8.70
C ILE A 171 -15.28 -16.67 -7.20
N GLU A 172 -16.25 -17.07 -6.40
CA GLU A 172 -16.17 -16.95 -4.94
C GLU A 172 -14.96 -17.71 -4.39
N GLY A 173 -14.69 -18.91 -4.90
CA GLY A 173 -13.49 -19.69 -4.59
C GLY A 173 -12.19 -18.94 -4.89
N TYR A 174 -12.08 -18.29 -6.06
CA TYR A 174 -10.93 -17.46 -6.42
C TYR A 174 -10.74 -16.28 -5.46
N VAL A 175 -11.83 -15.58 -5.12
CA VAL A 175 -11.78 -14.46 -4.17
C VAL A 175 -11.35 -14.96 -2.79
N ARG A 176 -11.90 -16.09 -2.32
CA ARG A 176 -11.55 -16.70 -1.04
C ARG A 176 -10.08 -17.12 -0.98
N GLU A 177 -9.58 -17.75 -2.04
CA GLU A 177 -8.17 -18.11 -2.16
C GLU A 177 -7.30 -16.85 -2.10
N LEU A 178 -7.62 -15.81 -2.88
CA LEU A 178 -6.86 -14.57 -2.93
C LEU A 178 -6.85 -13.83 -1.58
N MET A 179 -7.92 -13.94 -0.79
CA MET A 179 -7.98 -13.40 0.57
C MET A 179 -7.11 -14.19 1.55
N LEU A 180 -7.23 -15.52 1.53
CA LEU A 180 -6.81 -16.38 2.64
C LEU A 180 -5.50 -17.14 2.43
N ARG A 181 -5.01 -17.26 1.19
CA ARG A 181 -3.78 -18.01 0.88
C ARG A 181 -2.58 -17.47 1.66
N GLU A 182 -1.70 -18.38 2.06
CA GLU A 182 -0.59 -18.07 2.98
C GLU A 182 0.69 -17.64 2.28
N ASP A 183 0.71 -17.70 0.95
CA ASP A 183 1.85 -17.24 0.16
C ASP A 183 1.91 -15.71 0.04
N GLY A 184 2.98 -15.23 -0.59
CA GLY A 184 3.19 -13.81 -0.84
C GLY A 184 2.16 -13.14 -1.77
N GLY A 185 1.11 -13.83 -2.21
CA GLY A 185 0.05 -13.28 -3.01
C GLY A 185 -1.29 -13.17 -2.28
N GLY A 186 -1.43 -13.65 -1.04
CA GLY A 186 -2.68 -13.56 -0.27
C GLY A 186 -2.87 -12.24 0.45
N LEU A 187 -4.10 -11.74 0.55
CA LEU A 187 -4.40 -10.45 1.17
C LEU A 187 -4.00 -10.41 2.65
N LEU A 188 -4.36 -11.44 3.42
CA LEU A 188 -4.01 -11.52 4.84
C LEU A 188 -2.49 -11.65 5.06
N THR A 189 -1.79 -12.33 4.17
CA THR A 189 -0.32 -12.43 4.20
C THR A 189 0.34 -11.09 3.85
N GLN A 190 -0.22 -10.33 2.91
CA GLN A 190 0.23 -8.97 2.63
C GLN A 190 0.05 -8.06 3.86
N PHE A 191 -1.08 -8.18 4.55
CA PHE A 191 -1.37 -7.42 5.76
C PHE A 191 -0.30 -7.65 6.84
N THR A 192 -0.03 -8.90 7.21
CA THR A 192 0.97 -9.21 8.26
C THR A 192 2.38 -8.80 7.87
N ARG A 193 2.74 -8.98 6.59
CA ARG A 193 4.05 -8.57 6.07
C ARG A 193 4.24 -7.04 6.12
N ARG A 194 3.19 -6.26 5.87
CA ARG A 194 3.26 -4.80 6.01
C ARG A 194 3.36 -4.41 7.46
N LEU A 195 2.52 -4.99 8.30
CA LEU A 195 2.48 -4.70 9.71
C LEU A 195 3.83 -4.99 10.40
N SER A 196 4.53 -6.08 10.04
CA SER A 196 5.83 -6.44 10.64
C SER A 196 6.97 -5.46 10.34
N THR A 197 6.78 -4.57 9.36
CA THR A 197 7.72 -3.51 8.96
C THR A 197 7.15 -2.10 9.15
N ALA A 198 5.92 -1.99 9.66
CA ALA A 198 5.26 -0.72 9.88
C ALA A 198 5.92 0.05 11.04
N THR A 199 5.83 1.37 10.98
CA THR A 199 6.43 2.26 11.99
C THR A 199 5.49 3.43 12.26
N LEU A 200 5.52 3.94 13.50
CA LEU A 200 4.78 5.15 13.84
C LEU A 200 5.54 6.40 13.36
N PRO A 201 4.83 7.45 12.90
CA PRO A 201 5.46 8.71 12.53
C PRO A 201 6.20 9.32 13.69
N LYS A 202 7.34 9.95 13.38
CA LYS A 202 7.93 10.93 14.28
C LYS A 202 7.08 12.21 14.22
N PRO A 203 7.02 13.00 15.30
CA PRO A 203 6.40 14.31 15.25
C PRO A 203 6.96 15.15 14.09
N GLY A 204 6.07 15.75 13.29
CA GLY A 204 6.45 16.55 12.12
C GLY A 204 6.77 15.77 10.84
N THR A 205 6.61 14.44 10.82
CA THR A 205 6.72 13.66 9.58
C THR A 205 5.64 14.09 8.59
N ARG A 206 6.06 14.53 7.41
CA ARG A 206 5.17 14.94 6.32
C ARG A 206 4.54 13.73 5.63
N THR A 207 3.29 13.88 5.25
CA THR A 207 2.46 12.86 4.62
C THR A 207 2.61 12.85 3.10
N ILE A 208 2.42 11.68 2.49
CA ILE A 208 2.44 11.51 1.04
C ILE A 208 1.12 10.88 0.63
N GLN A 209 0.59 11.26 -0.53
CA GLN A 209 -0.63 10.70 -1.09
C GLN A 209 -0.47 10.47 -2.60
N VAL A 210 -1.09 9.42 -3.13
CA VAL A 210 -1.36 9.35 -4.57
C VAL A 210 -2.67 10.09 -4.80
N LYS A 211 -2.62 11.30 -5.34
CA LYS A 211 -3.81 12.16 -5.48
C LYS A 211 -4.83 11.53 -6.43
N ARG A 212 -4.34 11.08 -7.60
CA ARG A 212 -5.13 10.46 -8.66
C ARG A 212 -4.23 9.78 -9.67
N ALA A 213 -4.81 8.86 -10.42
CA ALA A 213 -4.31 8.45 -11.70
C ALA A 213 -5.38 8.65 -12.78
N GLU A 214 -4.95 9.09 -13.94
CA GLU A 214 -5.81 9.34 -15.09
C GLU A 214 -5.33 8.51 -16.29
N LEU A 215 -6.27 8.08 -17.12
CA LEU A 215 -5.96 7.37 -18.37
C LEU A 215 -6.47 8.22 -19.53
N THR A 216 -5.68 8.37 -20.57
CA THR A 216 -6.15 8.99 -21.82
C THR A 216 -7.19 8.09 -22.50
N ALA A 217 -7.94 8.65 -23.45
CA ALA A 217 -8.85 7.86 -24.27
C ALA A 217 -8.14 6.71 -25.02
N GLU A 218 -6.93 6.96 -25.52
CA GLU A 218 -6.10 5.94 -26.17
C GLU A 218 -5.71 4.82 -25.20
N ALA A 219 -5.28 5.16 -23.98
CA ALA A 219 -4.94 4.15 -22.97
C ALA A 219 -6.18 3.34 -22.54
N LEU A 220 -7.33 3.99 -22.38
CA LEU A 220 -8.58 3.32 -21.99
C LEU A 220 -9.00 2.23 -22.98
N GLN A 221 -8.80 2.43 -24.29
CA GLN A 221 -9.18 1.45 -25.31
C GLN A 221 -8.50 0.09 -25.15
N VAL A 222 -7.33 0.06 -24.51
CA VAL A 222 -6.55 -1.17 -24.27
C VAL A 222 -6.95 -1.85 -22.96
N MET A 223 -7.65 -1.16 -22.07
CA MET A 223 -8.11 -1.72 -20.79
C MET A 223 -9.14 -2.85 -21.02
N PRO A 224 -9.27 -3.78 -20.06
CA PRO A 224 -10.29 -4.83 -20.05
C PRO A 224 -11.69 -4.22 -20.20
N ALA A 225 -12.58 -4.91 -20.90
CA ALA A 225 -13.90 -4.39 -21.23
C ALA A 225 -14.70 -3.99 -19.98
N ALA A 226 -14.52 -4.72 -18.87
CA ALA A 226 -15.21 -4.45 -17.60
C ALA A 226 -14.90 -3.07 -16.97
N ILE A 227 -13.74 -2.48 -17.30
CA ILE A 227 -13.27 -1.20 -16.75
C ILE A 227 -12.97 -0.15 -17.82
N ARG A 228 -12.98 -0.53 -19.11
CA ARG A 228 -12.74 0.36 -20.25
C ARG A 228 -13.66 1.58 -20.26
N ASP A 229 -14.95 1.37 -20.01
CA ASP A 229 -15.95 2.44 -20.00
C ASP A 229 -16.13 3.09 -18.61
N LYS A 230 -15.21 2.81 -17.68
CA LYS A 230 -15.24 3.32 -16.30
C LYS A 230 -13.91 4.01 -15.95
N PRO A 231 -13.62 5.20 -16.52
CA PRO A 231 -12.32 5.85 -16.36
C PRO A 231 -11.91 6.11 -14.91
N ALA A 232 -12.86 6.45 -14.04
CA ALA A 232 -12.61 6.65 -12.61
C ALA A 232 -12.13 5.36 -11.92
N LEU A 233 -12.75 4.21 -12.24
CA LEU A 233 -12.36 2.92 -11.69
C LEU A 233 -11.00 2.46 -12.22
N ALA A 234 -10.74 2.65 -13.51
CA ALA A 234 -9.43 2.39 -14.10
C ALA A 234 -8.34 3.26 -13.47
N GLY A 235 -8.60 4.56 -13.28
CA GLY A 235 -7.69 5.48 -12.59
C GLY A 235 -7.43 5.08 -11.14
N GLN A 236 -8.45 4.62 -10.42
CA GLN A 236 -8.29 4.13 -9.06
C GLN A 236 -7.40 2.87 -9.03
N MET A 237 -7.65 1.91 -9.91
CA MET A 237 -6.82 0.70 -10.02
C MET A 237 -5.34 1.02 -10.24
N ILE A 238 -5.04 1.99 -11.12
CA ILE A 238 -3.67 2.45 -11.37
C ILE A 238 -3.08 3.16 -10.14
N SER A 239 -3.86 4.00 -9.47
CA SER A 239 -3.44 4.71 -8.25
C SER A 239 -3.08 3.73 -7.14
N ASP A 240 -3.92 2.72 -6.92
CA ASP A 240 -3.74 1.72 -5.87
C ASP A 240 -2.56 0.81 -6.17
N ALA A 241 -2.38 0.40 -7.43
CA ALA A 241 -1.21 -0.36 -7.86
C ALA A 241 0.09 0.43 -7.65
N PHE A 242 0.10 1.71 -8.03
CA PHE A 242 1.26 2.58 -7.84
C PHE A 242 1.55 2.81 -6.36
N GLY A 243 0.54 3.18 -5.58
CA GLY A 243 0.66 3.40 -4.14
C GLY A 243 1.14 2.16 -3.39
N SER A 244 0.57 0.99 -3.68
CA SER A 244 1.00 -0.29 -3.09
C SER A 244 2.47 -0.58 -3.37
N ILE A 245 2.94 -0.36 -4.61
CA ILE A 245 4.35 -0.57 -4.97
C ILE A 245 5.26 0.45 -4.26
N LEU A 246 4.88 1.72 -4.23
CA LEU A 246 5.65 2.75 -3.52
C LEU A 246 5.76 2.45 -2.02
N ALA A 247 4.64 2.16 -1.36
CA ALA A 247 4.62 1.80 0.06
C ALA A 247 5.49 0.55 0.31
N ALA A 248 5.39 -0.45 -0.56
CA ALA A 248 6.19 -1.68 -0.47
C ALA A 248 7.70 -1.47 -0.57
N LYS A 249 8.12 -0.67 -1.54
CA LYS A 249 9.53 -0.53 -1.93
C LYS A 249 10.24 0.55 -1.13
N LEU A 250 9.51 1.62 -0.81
CA LEU A 250 10.06 2.77 -0.10
C LEU A 250 9.82 2.68 1.40
N GLY A 251 8.84 1.90 1.86
CA GLY A 251 8.46 1.86 3.28
C GLY A 251 7.85 3.18 3.76
N VAL A 252 7.35 4.01 2.84
CA VAL A 252 6.65 5.26 3.17
C VAL A 252 5.18 4.96 3.43
N SER A 253 4.59 5.67 4.38
CA SER A 253 3.14 5.70 4.54
C SER A 253 2.53 6.53 3.44
N LEU A 254 1.45 6.03 2.85
CA LEU A 254 0.68 6.76 1.85
C LEU A 254 -0.74 6.95 2.37
N LEU A 255 -1.19 8.20 2.49
CA LEU A 255 -2.58 8.46 2.81
C LEU A 255 -3.48 7.81 1.75
N PRO A 256 -4.63 7.23 2.14
CA PRO A 256 -5.58 6.66 1.19
C PRO A 256 -6.03 7.71 0.16
N THR A 257 -6.38 7.24 -1.03
CA THR A 257 -6.90 8.11 -2.10
C THR A 257 -8.36 8.45 -1.82
N ALA A 258 -8.79 9.68 -2.10
CA ALA A 258 -10.11 10.19 -1.70
C ALA A 258 -11.28 9.72 -2.60
N LEU A 259 -11.02 8.95 -3.67
CA LEU A 259 -12.07 8.56 -4.63
C LEU A 259 -12.97 7.46 -4.06
N GLY A 260 -14.22 7.85 -3.74
CA GLY A 260 -15.21 7.01 -3.05
C GLY A 260 -15.48 7.41 -1.60
N HIS A 261 -14.78 8.45 -1.12
CA HIS A 261 -14.93 9.00 0.22
C HIS A 261 -15.59 10.39 0.13
N ALA A 262 -16.72 10.57 0.80
CA ALA A 262 -17.34 11.89 0.89
C ALA A 262 -16.35 12.84 1.59
N LEU A 263 -15.93 13.91 0.92
CA LEU A 263 -15.27 15.06 1.54
C LEU A 263 -14.01 14.75 2.39
N GLY A 264 -13.20 13.76 1.99
CA GLY A 264 -11.97 13.42 2.73
C GLY A 264 -12.21 12.63 4.02
N THR A 265 -13.36 11.97 4.18
CA THR A 265 -13.58 11.05 5.31
C THR A 265 -13.73 9.61 4.84
N MET A 266 -13.01 8.70 5.50
CA MET A 266 -13.09 7.26 5.28
C MET A 266 -13.96 6.62 6.35
N SER A 267 -15.15 6.20 5.92
CA SER A 267 -16.10 5.48 6.76
C SER A 267 -15.86 3.98 6.66
N PHE A 268 -15.97 3.27 7.77
CA PHE A 268 -16.06 1.81 7.80
C PHE A 268 -16.72 1.33 9.09
N ARG A 269 -17.17 0.08 9.10
CA ARG A 269 -17.71 -0.57 10.29
C ARG A 269 -16.80 -1.71 10.72
N LEU A 270 -16.47 -1.72 12.00
CA LEU A 270 -15.74 -2.81 12.64
C LEU A 270 -16.69 -3.97 12.98
N ASP A 271 -16.13 -5.17 13.14
CA ASP A 271 -16.91 -6.37 13.48
C ASP A 271 -17.62 -6.29 14.83
N ASN A 272 -17.15 -5.43 15.75
CA ASN A 272 -17.82 -5.16 17.02
C ASN A 272 -19.09 -4.29 16.87
N GLY A 273 -19.40 -3.83 15.65
CA GLY A 273 -20.55 -2.98 15.35
C GLY A 273 -20.24 -1.48 15.30
N ASP A 274 -19.04 -1.05 15.72
CA ASP A 274 -18.66 0.37 15.72
C ASP A 274 -18.53 0.90 14.29
N ALA A 275 -19.21 2.01 14.00
CA ALA A 275 -19.01 2.79 12.80
C ALA A 275 -17.97 3.89 13.07
N LEU A 276 -16.94 3.95 12.23
CA LEU A 276 -15.87 4.93 12.31
C LEU A 276 -15.80 5.75 11.03
N ASP A 277 -15.73 7.07 11.21
CA ASP A 277 -15.43 8.03 10.15
C ASP A 277 -14.08 8.65 10.45
N LEU A 278 -13.06 8.22 9.71
CA LEU A 278 -11.70 8.74 9.84
C LEU A 278 -11.50 9.95 8.94
N LYS A 279 -10.85 10.97 9.46
CA LYS A 279 -10.44 12.14 8.68
C LYS A 279 -9.18 11.80 7.88
N ILE A 280 -9.31 11.82 6.56
CA ILE A 280 -8.20 11.77 5.60
C ILE A 280 -7.92 13.22 5.22
N GLY A 281 -6.84 13.79 5.78
CA GLY A 281 -6.32 15.07 5.32
C GLY A 281 -5.77 14.99 3.89
N GLU A 282 -5.43 16.14 3.31
CA GLU A 282 -4.64 16.16 2.08
C GLU A 282 -3.17 15.87 2.41
N GLY A 283 -2.49 15.13 1.53
CA GLY A 283 -1.06 14.87 1.69
C GLY A 283 -0.23 16.15 1.55
N ASP A 284 0.82 16.29 2.38
CA ASP A 284 1.82 17.35 2.23
C ASP A 284 2.57 17.24 0.90
N TYR A 285 2.66 16.02 0.34
CA TYR A 285 3.19 15.77 -0.99
C TYR A 285 2.28 14.83 -1.78
N LEU A 286 2.11 15.15 -3.06
CA LEU A 286 1.15 14.49 -3.92
C LEU A 286 1.84 13.88 -5.13
N PHE A 287 1.51 12.62 -5.41
CA PHE A 287 1.76 11.99 -6.70
C PHE A 287 0.54 12.12 -7.60
N GLU A 288 0.75 12.49 -8.86
CA GLU A 288 -0.21 12.35 -9.94
C GLU A 288 0.39 11.43 -11.01
N VAL A 289 -0.41 10.46 -11.46
CA VAL A 289 -0.03 9.53 -12.52
C VAL A 289 -0.95 9.72 -13.71
N LYS A 290 -0.42 9.82 -14.91
CA LYS A 290 -1.23 9.80 -16.12
C LYS A 290 -0.72 8.72 -17.05
N LEU A 291 -1.57 7.77 -17.38
CA LEU A 291 -1.27 6.71 -18.34
C LEU A 291 -1.60 7.24 -19.73
N ASN A 292 -0.55 7.46 -20.53
CA ASN A 292 -0.65 8.18 -21.79
C ASN A 292 -1.07 7.26 -22.93
N LYS A 293 -0.41 6.11 -23.09
CA LYS A 293 -0.71 5.13 -24.13
C LYS A 293 0.02 3.81 -23.90
N PHE A 294 -0.37 2.82 -24.70
CA PHE A 294 0.29 1.53 -24.82
C PHE A 294 0.85 1.34 -26.24
N ALA A 295 1.87 0.50 -26.37
CA ALA A 295 2.45 0.17 -27.67
C ALA A 295 2.81 -1.30 -27.75
N ARG A 296 2.54 -1.95 -28.88
CA ARG A 296 3.00 -3.31 -29.16
C ARG A 296 3.97 -3.27 -30.33
N ILE A 297 5.19 -3.71 -30.10
CA ILE A 297 6.27 -3.67 -31.10
C ILE A 297 6.80 -5.08 -31.32
N LYS A 298 6.74 -5.59 -32.54
CA LYS A 298 7.34 -6.89 -32.88
C LYS A 298 8.87 -6.73 -32.81
N SER A 299 9.51 -7.52 -31.95
CA SER A 299 10.96 -7.48 -31.71
C SER A 299 11.70 -8.65 -32.36
N GLY A 300 11.00 -9.71 -32.76
CA GLY A 300 11.59 -10.86 -33.43
C GLY A 300 10.55 -11.90 -33.82
N GLU A 301 10.90 -12.80 -34.73
CA GLU A 301 10.06 -13.91 -35.18
C GLU A 301 10.93 -15.08 -35.63
N ASN A 302 10.48 -16.30 -35.32
CA ASN A 302 11.08 -17.54 -35.78
C ASN A 302 9.97 -18.58 -36.03
N ASN A 303 10.37 -19.80 -36.41
CA ASN A 303 9.44 -20.89 -36.73
C ASN A 303 8.58 -21.36 -35.54
N VAL A 304 8.90 -20.94 -34.31
CA VAL A 304 8.19 -21.33 -33.07
C VAL A 304 7.25 -20.22 -32.60
N GLY A 305 7.48 -18.96 -32.98
CA GLY A 305 6.61 -17.84 -32.63
C GLY A 305 7.23 -16.46 -32.87
N ALA A 306 6.49 -15.43 -32.45
CA ALA A 306 6.91 -14.03 -32.53
C ALA A 306 7.11 -13.44 -31.13
N SER A 307 8.15 -12.64 -30.96
CA SER A 307 8.41 -11.87 -29.74
C SER A 307 7.88 -10.46 -29.90
N TYR A 308 7.10 -9.99 -28.93
CA TYR A 308 6.58 -8.62 -28.89
C TYR A 308 7.05 -7.91 -27.63
N VAL A 309 7.43 -6.64 -27.77
CA VAL A 309 7.62 -5.71 -26.66
C VAL A 309 6.30 -4.98 -26.43
N TYR A 310 5.78 -5.12 -25.22
CA TYR A 310 4.61 -4.41 -24.71
C TYR A 310 5.07 -3.20 -23.94
N GLY A 311 4.92 -2.04 -24.57
CA GLY A 311 5.31 -0.73 -24.08
C GLY A 311 4.17 -0.03 -23.35
N VAL A 312 4.50 0.68 -22.28
CA VAL A 312 3.64 1.61 -21.57
C VAL A 312 4.31 2.98 -21.50
N TYR A 313 3.53 4.03 -21.67
CA TYR A 313 3.96 5.42 -21.51
C TYR A 313 3.13 6.08 -20.43
N SER A 314 3.78 6.68 -19.44
CA SER A 314 3.11 7.35 -18.34
C SER A 314 3.81 8.64 -17.97
N HIS A 315 3.05 9.68 -17.69
CA HIS A 315 3.53 10.88 -17.05
C HIS A 315 3.41 10.74 -15.53
N ILE A 316 4.47 11.09 -14.80
CA ILE A 316 4.46 11.05 -13.34
C ILE A 316 4.92 12.41 -12.80
N ARG A 317 4.11 12.94 -11.89
CA ARG A 317 4.35 14.19 -11.19
C ARG A 317 4.37 13.94 -9.68
N PHE A 318 5.36 14.50 -8.99
CA PHE A 318 5.49 14.50 -7.54
C PHE A 318 5.78 15.92 -7.07
N PHE A 319 4.92 16.47 -6.22
CA PHE A 319 4.99 17.89 -5.86
C PHE A 319 4.43 18.18 -4.46
N GLU A 320 4.82 19.32 -3.89
CA GLU A 320 4.20 19.91 -2.69
C GLU A 320 3.10 20.89 -3.14
N PRO A 321 1.83 20.71 -2.74
CA PRO A 321 0.72 21.52 -3.23
C PRO A 321 0.73 22.97 -2.71
N ALA A 322 1.22 23.21 -1.49
CA ALA A 322 1.19 24.53 -0.86
C ALA A 322 2.00 25.60 -1.63
N LEU A 323 3.16 25.20 -2.15
CA LEU A 323 4.05 26.06 -2.96
C LEU A 323 4.07 25.67 -4.44
N ASN A 324 3.33 24.62 -4.82
CA ASN A 324 3.38 23.99 -6.14
C ASN A 324 4.83 23.65 -6.58
N THR A 325 5.68 23.24 -5.63
CA THR A 325 7.07 22.88 -5.91
C THR A 325 7.15 21.46 -6.44
N GLU A 326 7.69 21.28 -7.64
CA GLU A 326 7.81 19.98 -8.29
C GLU A 326 9.16 19.33 -7.99
N PHE A 327 9.12 18.07 -7.55
CA PHE A 327 10.29 17.25 -7.30
C PHE A 327 10.50 16.21 -8.41
N LEU A 328 9.41 15.74 -9.02
CA LEU A 328 9.42 14.89 -10.21
C LEU A 328 8.33 15.38 -11.16
N ASN A 329 8.67 15.53 -12.42
CA ASN A 329 7.74 15.85 -13.50
C ASN A 329 8.36 15.33 -14.80
N THR A 330 7.97 14.12 -15.19
CA THR A 330 8.54 13.48 -16.37
C THR A 330 7.58 12.48 -16.99
N ASP A 331 7.67 12.34 -18.31
CA ASP A 331 7.19 11.14 -19.00
C ASP A 331 8.19 10.01 -18.78
N LEU A 332 7.68 8.81 -18.55
CA LEU A 332 8.42 7.57 -18.42
C LEU A 332 7.86 6.55 -19.41
N LYS A 333 8.75 5.72 -19.95
CA LYS A 333 8.38 4.54 -20.73
C LYS A 333 8.95 3.27 -20.13
N ASN A 334 8.20 2.19 -20.20
CA ASN A 334 8.69 0.85 -19.89
C ASN A 334 8.23 -0.13 -20.98
N GLY A 335 9.02 -1.17 -21.22
CA GLY A 335 8.66 -2.25 -22.13
C GLY A 335 8.94 -3.61 -21.49
N GLU A 336 8.03 -4.56 -21.68
CA GLU A 336 8.21 -5.96 -21.26
C GLU A 336 8.06 -6.88 -22.48
N VAL A 337 8.94 -7.88 -22.58
CA VAL A 337 8.96 -8.82 -23.71
C VAL A 337 8.07 -10.02 -23.41
N LYS A 338 7.19 -10.37 -24.34
CA LYS A 338 6.41 -11.62 -24.31
C LYS A 338 6.60 -12.37 -25.63
N ILE A 339 6.84 -13.66 -25.51
CA ILE A 339 6.90 -14.59 -26.64
C ILE A 339 5.48 -15.10 -26.89
N VAL A 340 5.02 -14.99 -28.13
CA VAL A 340 3.72 -15.49 -28.60
C VAL A 340 3.97 -16.67 -29.53
N PRO A 341 3.62 -17.90 -29.11
CA PRO A 341 3.74 -19.09 -29.95
C PRO A 341 2.95 -18.98 -31.26
N ALA A 342 3.48 -19.57 -32.35
CA ALA A 342 2.87 -19.49 -33.68
C ALA A 342 1.46 -20.12 -33.78
N ASN A 343 1.11 -21.00 -32.85
CA ASN A 343 -0.18 -21.68 -32.78
C ASN A 343 -1.22 -20.98 -31.88
N GLN A 344 -0.90 -19.81 -31.33
CA GLN A 344 -1.83 -19.05 -30.48
C GLN A 344 -2.82 -18.24 -31.35
N VAL A 345 -4.10 -18.61 -31.29
CA VAL A 345 -5.17 -18.04 -32.14
C VAL A 345 -5.77 -16.76 -31.55
N ASP A 346 -5.89 -16.67 -30.22
CA ASP A 346 -6.41 -15.48 -29.53
C ASP A 346 -5.38 -14.90 -28.58
N LEU A 347 -5.11 -13.60 -28.76
CA LEU A 347 -4.11 -12.89 -28.02
C LEU A 347 -4.75 -11.78 -27.19
N ASP A 348 -4.97 -12.07 -25.92
CA ASP A 348 -5.16 -11.05 -24.91
C ASP A 348 -3.80 -10.41 -24.57
N ASP A 349 -3.67 -9.17 -25.00
CA ASP A 349 -2.49 -8.34 -24.85
C ASP A 349 -2.45 -7.63 -23.49
N PHE A 350 -3.60 -7.48 -22.80
CA PHE A 350 -3.68 -6.69 -21.58
C PHE A 350 -2.77 -7.17 -20.44
N PRO A 351 -2.60 -8.46 -20.14
CA PRO A 351 -1.68 -8.91 -19.07
C PRO A 351 -0.23 -8.53 -19.34
N ALA A 352 0.16 -8.47 -20.62
CA ALA A 352 1.50 -8.04 -20.98
C ALA A 352 1.65 -6.53 -20.75
N TYR A 353 0.60 -5.74 -21.01
CA TYR A 353 0.54 -4.32 -20.65
C TYR A 353 0.49 -4.09 -19.14
N GLU A 354 -0.24 -4.89 -18.38
CA GLU A 354 -0.27 -4.86 -16.91
C GLU A 354 1.13 -5.15 -16.35
N ALA A 355 1.80 -6.19 -16.86
CA ALA A 355 3.19 -6.47 -16.51
C ALA A 355 4.10 -5.26 -16.82
N ALA A 356 3.88 -4.58 -17.95
CA ALA A 356 4.62 -3.37 -18.30
C ALA A 356 4.34 -2.18 -17.38
N ILE A 357 3.08 -1.96 -16.98
CA ILE A 357 2.68 -0.95 -15.96
C ILE A 357 3.37 -1.25 -14.64
N ARG A 358 3.22 -2.49 -14.13
CA ARG A 358 3.84 -2.92 -12.88
C ARG A 358 5.36 -2.78 -12.93
N GLY A 359 5.97 -3.15 -14.07
CA GLY A 359 7.39 -2.99 -14.32
C GLY A 359 7.83 -1.53 -14.27
N LEU A 360 7.06 -0.60 -14.84
CA LEU A 360 7.33 0.84 -14.78
C LEU A 360 7.34 1.33 -13.33
N PHE A 361 6.30 1.00 -12.56
CA PHE A 361 6.18 1.41 -11.16
C PHE A 361 7.26 0.83 -10.27
N LEU A 362 7.60 -0.45 -10.45
CA LEU A 362 8.69 -1.09 -9.71
C LEU A 362 10.03 -0.45 -10.02
N LYS A 363 10.36 -0.26 -11.30
CA LYS A 363 11.63 0.32 -11.72
C LYS A 363 11.76 1.79 -11.28
N LEU A 364 10.66 2.55 -11.27
CA LEU A 364 10.63 3.89 -10.67
C LEU A 364 10.87 3.86 -9.17
N ALA A 365 10.16 2.99 -8.44
CA ALA A 365 10.35 2.85 -7.01
C ALA A 365 11.79 2.44 -6.67
N ASP A 366 12.39 1.53 -7.44
CA ASP A 366 13.78 1.14 -7.28
C ASP A 366 14.74 2.30 -7.59
N ALA A 367 14.47 3.12 -8.61
CA ALA A 367 15.23 4.35 -8.89
C ALA A 367 15.10 5.40 -7.76
N LEU A 368 13.95 5.49 -7.10
CA LEU A 368 13.74 6.31 -5.89
C LEU A 368 14.43 5.70 -4.65
N VAL A 369 15.01 4.51 -4.72
CA VAL A 369 15.89 3.99 -3.66
C VAL A 369 17.36 4.19 -4.05
N GLN A 370 17.70 3.86 -5.30
CA GLN A 370 19.06 3.76 -5.82
C GLN A 370 19.42 4.95 -6.74
N PRO A 371 20.39 5.81 -6.36
CA PRO A 371 20.69 7.08 -7.04
C PRO A 371 21.11 6.97 -8.52
N GLU A 372 21.46 5.78 -9.02
CA GLU A 372 22.15 5.59 -10.30
C GLU A 372 21.46 4.57 -11.20
N SER A 373 20.13 4.49 -11.13
CA SER A 373 19.36 3.58 -11.98
C SER A 373 19.59 3.91 -13.47
N LYS A 374 20.31 3.06 -14.19
CA LYS A 374 20.50 3.22 -15.65
C LYS A 374 19.17 3.22 -16.42
N TRP A 375 18.18 2.52 -15.88
CA TRP A 375 16.84 2.49 -16.47
C TRP A 375 16.22 3.90 -16.48
N ILE A 376 16.25 4.65 -15.37
CA ILE A 376 15.53 5.94 -15.31
C ILE A 376 16.07 6.95 -16.33
N VAL A 377 17.39 6.95 -16.57
CA VAL A 377 18.06 7.85 -17.53
C VAL A 377 17.64 7.56 -18.98
N THR A 378 17.28 6.32 -19.31
CA THR A 378 16.87 5.92 -20.67
C THR A 378 15.36 5.88 -20.85
N ALA A 379 14.62 5.68 -19.75
CA ALA A 379 13.17 5.60 -19.71
C ALA A 379 12.51 6.99 -19.66
N ALA A 380 13.16 7.98 -19.05
CA ALA A 380 12.59 9.30 -18.87
C ALA A 380 12.70 10.17 -20.12
N GLY A 381 11.68 11.01 -20.32
CA GLY A 381 11.67 12.07 -21.33
C GLY A 381 12.46 13.31 -20.88
N SER A 382 12.66 13.52 -19.57
CA SER A 382 13.37 14.69 -19.06
C SER A 382 14.90 14.54 -19.08
N LYS A 383 15.60 15.62 -19.44
CA LYS A 383 17.07 15.68 -19.46
C LYS A 383 17.69 15.79 -18.06
N ASP A 384 16.93 16.27 -17.08
CA ASP A 384 17.39 16.49 -15.71
C ASP A 384 16.85 15.43 -14.72
N ILE A 385 16.44 14.27 -15.22
CA ILE A 385 15.77 13.23 -14.44
C ILE A 385 16.56 12.79 -13.20
N THR A 386 17.90 12.69 -13.27
CA THR A 386 18.72 12.32 -12.11
C THR A 386 18.54 13.31 -10.96
N ARG A 387 18.48 14.62 -11.27
CA ARG A 387 18.25 15.66 -10.27
C ARG A 387 16.84 15.55 -9.67
N GLN A 388 15.83 15.27 -10.50
CA GLN A 388 14.45 15.08 -10.04
C GLN A 388 14.33 13.86 -9.12
N ILE A 389 14.97 12.74 -9.46
CA ILE A 389 15.00 11.54 -8.62
C ILE A 389 15.68 11.83 -7.28
N ASP A 390 16.81 12.54 -7.27
CA ASP A 390 17.49 12.87 -6.02
C ASP A 390 16.68 13.84 -5.15
N ALA A 391 16.03 14.84 -5.75
CA ALA A 391 15.12 15.73 -5.03
C ALA A 391 13.95 14.95 -4.40
N SER A 392 13.32 14.09 -5.18
CA SER A 392 12.21 13.22 -4.72
C SER A 392 12.66 12.30 -3.57
N ARG A 393 13.87 11.75 -3.65
CA ARG A 393 14.45 10.88 -2.63
C ARG A 393 14.62 11.55 -1.28
N VAL A 394 15.09 12.80 -1.27
CA VAL A 394 15.24 13.56 -0.03
C VAL A 394 13.91 13.68 0.69
N ILE A 395 12.85 14.02 -0.06
CA ILE A 395 11.50 14.14 0.48
C ILE A 395 10.98 12.79 0.99
N LEU A 396 11.06 11.74 0.18
CA LEU A 396 10.56 10.41 0.52
C LEU A 396 11.25 9.83 1.76
N LYS A 397 12.55 10.09 1.95
CA LYS A 397 13.28 9.67 3.16
C LYS A 397 12.84 10.44 4.41
N ALA A 398 12.52 11.72 4.28
CA ALA A 398 12.03 12.55 5.38
C ALA A 398 10.60 12.17 5.81
N SER A 399 9.83 11.52 4.93
CA SER A 399 8.45 11.09 5.16
C SER A 399 8.28 9.67 5.72
N LYS A 400 9.38 8.94 5.99
CA LYS A 400 9.30 7.60 6.59
C LYS A 400 8.92 7.65 8.08
#